data_AF-A0AAV1J4T5-F1
#
_entry.id   AF-A0AAV1J4T5-F1
#
_cell.length_a   1.000
_cell.length_b   1.000
_cell.length_c   1.000
_cell.angle_alpha   90.00
_cell.angle_beta   90.00
_cell.angle_gamma   90.00
#
_symmetry.space_group_name_H-M   'P 1'
#
loop_
_entity.id
_entity.type
_entity.pdbx_description
1 polymer ?
#
loop_
_entity_poly.entity_id
_entity_poly.type
_entity_poly.pdbx_seq_one_letter_code
_entity_poly.pdbx_strand_id
1 'polypeptide(L)'
;MIKVTLACFAICVVFAEANTLSTQDFLRAASVGDFKTLRKFINPSFTFDDLTPINLGKDVSELQPIPGAHVFGQAESSFSSYSNNNGQISTESGGYGVINKDGQVSTYSFTPKNILAPIGNNEPNQ
;
A
#
# COMPACT_ATOMS: atom_id res chain seq x y z
N MET A 1 -57.14 -18.14 -3.67
CA MET A 1 -56.31 -17.26 -2.82
C MET A 1 -55.35 -18.13 -2.03
N ILE A 2 -54.07 -17.78 -1.88
CA ILE A 2 -52.94 -18.64 -1.42
C ILE A 2 -52.23 -19.37 -2.58
N LYS A 3 -51.58 -18.63 -3.49
CA LYS A 3 -50.44 -19.14 -4.29
C LYS A 3 -49.44 -18.04 -4.69
N VAL A 4 -49.83 -16.76 -4.62
CA VAL A 4 -48.98 -15.64 -5.09
C VAL A 4 -48.19 -14.98 -3.96
N THR A 5 -48.40 -15.35 -2.69
CA THR A 5 -47.64 -14.79 -1.56
C THR A 5 -46.28 -15.45 -1.35
N LEU A 6 -46.03 -16.62 -1.98
CA LEU A 6 -44.79 -17.39 -1.77
C LEU A 6 -43.66 -17.01 -2.75
N ALA A 7 -43.89 -16.10 -3.68
CA ALA A 7 -42.88 -15.67 -4.65
C ALA A 7 -42.01 -14.50 -4.16
N CYS A 8 -42.45 -13.72 -3.16
CA CYS A 8 -41.66 -12.61 -2.63
C CYS A 8 -40.64 -13.03 -1.56
N PHE A 9 -40.78 -14.20 -0.94
CA PHE A 9 -39.87 -14.65 0.13
C PHE A 9 -38.63 -15.39 -0.38
N ALA A 10 -38.66 -15.93 -1.60
CA ALA A 10 -37.54 -16.67 -2.18
C ALA A 10 -36.52 -15.79 -2.91
N ILE A 11 -36.84 -14.52 -3.19
CA ILE A 11 -35.97 -13.60 -3.95
C ILE A 11 -35.09 -12.73 -3.03
N CYS A 12 -35.34 -12.70 -1.71
CA CYS A 12 -34.51 -11.94 -0.77
C CYS A 12 -33.34 -12.72 -0.15
N VAL A 13 -33.14 -14.01 -0.50
CA VAL A 13 -32.10 -14.86 0.12
C VAL A 13 -30.84 -14.98 -0.75
N VAL A 14 -30.80 -14.33 -1.91
CA VAL A 14 -29.60 -14.30 -2.75
C VAL A 14 -29.04 -12.89 -2.74
N PHE A 15 -27.78 -12.76 -2.31
CA PHE A 15 -26.96 -11.55 -2.23
C PHE A 15 -27.09 -10.69 -0.96
N ALA A 16 -26.92 -11.33 0.20
CA ALA A 16 -26.16 -10.72 1.27
C ALA A 16 -25.04 -11.68 1.70
N GLU A 17 -24.07 -11.91 0.81
CA GLU A 17 -22.74 -12.33 1.27
C GLU A 17 -22.15 -11.14 2.03
N ALA A 18 -22.57 -10.99 3.28
CA ALA A 18 -21.85 -10.19 4.24
C ALA A 18 -20.47 -10.85 4.33
N ASN A 19 -19.46 -10.21 3.73
CA ASN A 19 -18.04 -10.50 3.91
C ASN A 19 -17.71 -10.32 5.40
N THR A 20 -18.09 -11.30 6.22
CA THR A 20 -17.83 -11.35 7.66
C THR A 20 -16.46 -11.98 7.83
N LEU A 21 -15.44 -11.19 7.45
CA LEU A 21 -14.04 -11.50 7.74
C LEU A 21 -13.92 -11.80 9.24
N SER A 22 -13.65 -13.07 9.59
CA SER A 22 -13.67 -13.52 10.98
C SER A 22 -12.33 -13.27 11.67
N THR A 23 -12.32 -13.19 13.00
CA THR A 23 -11.07 -13.09 13.78
C THR A 23 -10.12 -14.27 13.53
N GLN A 24 -10.64 -15.46 13.18
CA GLN A 24 -9.82 -16.60 12.82
C GLN A 24 -9.10 -16.40 11.48
N ASP A 25 -9.75 -15.75 10.50
CA ASP A 25 -9.13 -15.45 9.21
C ASP A 25 -8.05 -14.38 9.36
N PHE A 26 -8.23 -13.43 10.29
CA PHE A 26 -7.19 -12.48 10.66
C PHE A 26 -5.96 -13.19 11.24
N LEU A 27 -6.15 -14.04 12.25
CA LEU A 27 -5.06 -14.77 12.89
C LEU A 27 -4.34 -15.70 11.92
N ARG A 28 -5.08 -16.37 11.04
CA ARG A 28 -4.52 -17.22 9.99
C ARG A 28 -3.70 -16.39 9.00
N ALA A 29 -4.25 -15.29 8.49
CA ALA A 29 -3.55 -14.40 7.57
C ALA A 29 -2.29 -13.81 8.20
N ALA A 30 -2.34 -13.42 9.47
CA ALA A 30 -1.17 -12.97 10.23
C ALA A 30 -0.11 -14.06 10.36
N SER A 31 -0.51 -15.30 10.65
CA SER A 31 0.43 -16.42 10.85
C SER A 31 1.18 -16.84 9.59
N VAL A 32 0.63 -16.58 8.41
CA VAL A 32 1.25 -16.91 7.12
C VAL A 32 1.78 -15.70 6.37
N GLY A 33 1.70 -14.50 6.97
CA GLY A 33 2.14 -13.25 6.33
C GLY A 33 1.30 -12.82 5.13
N ASP A 34 0.01 -13.19 5.07
CA ASP A 34 -0.91 -12.80 4.00
C ASP A 34 -1.41 -11.36 4.21
N PHE A 35 -0.55 -10.41 3.83
CA PHE A 35 -0.83 -8.98 3.88
C PHE A 35 -2.02 -8.56 3.04
N LYS A 36 -2.36 -9.32 1.98
CA LYS A 36 -3.52 -9.03 1.13
C LYS A 36 -4.81 -9.22 1.90
N THR A 37 -4.91 -10.30 2.66
CA THR A 37 -6.05 -10.59 3.52
C THR A 37 -6.08 -9.67 4.74
N LEU A 38 -4.93 -9.40 5.38
CA LEU A 38 -4.86 -8.48 6.52
C LEU A 38 -5.33 -7.06 6.18
N ARG A 39 -4.99 -6.54 4.99
CA ARG A 39 -5.36 -5.18 4.60
C ARG A 39 -6.87 -5.00 4.41
N LYS A 40 -7.58 -6.06 4.02
CA LYS A 40 -9.06 -6.07 3.93
C LYS A 40 -9.74 -5.89 5.29
N PHE A 41 -9.10 -6.29 6.39
CA PHE A 41 -9.61 -6.02 7.75
C PHE A 41 -9.49 -4.53 8.14
N ILE A 42 -8.49 -3.82 7.60
CA ILE A 42 -8.24 -2.40 7.89
C ILE A 42 -9.12 -1.51 7.02
N ASN A 43 -9.23 -1.84 5.72
CA ASN A 43 -10.08 -1.15 4.77
C ASN A 43 -10.71 -2.18 3.81
N PRO A 44 -11.99 -2.54 3.99
CA PRO A 44 -12.67 -3.53 3.16
C PRO A 44 -12.79 -3.14 1.69
N SER A 45 -12.77 -1.84 1.39
CA SER A 45 -12.84 -1.28 0.04
C SER A 45 -11.48 -1.13 -0.63
N PHE A 46 -10.38 -1.49 0.06
CA PHE A 46 -9.04 -1.41 -0.50
C PHE A 46 -8.79 -2.54 -1.50
N THR A 47 -8.51 -2.19 -2.75
CA THR A 47 -8.03 -3.10 -3.78
C THR A 47 -6.53 -2.89 -3.96
N PHE A 48 -5.78 -4.00 -4.11
CA PHE A 48 -4.37 -3.91 -4.50
C PHE A 48 -4.20 -3.52 -5.98
N ASP A 49 -5.29 -3.57 -6.75
CA ASP A 49 -5.32 -3.19 -8.16
C ASP A 49 -5.16 -1.67 -8.35
N ASP A 50 -5.56 -0.87 -7.35
CA ASP A 50 -5.35 0.60 -7.34
C ASP A 50 -3.92 0.99 -6.93
N LEU A 51 -3.09 0.02 -6.53
CA LEU A 51 -1.63 0.20 -6.43
C LEU A 51 -0.94 -0.08 -7.77
N THR A 52 -1.61 0.15 -8.89
CA THR A 52 -0.87 0.33 -10.13
C THR A 52 0.08 1.51 -9.88
N PRO A 53 1.41 1.29 -9.89
CA PRO A 53 2.32 2.43 -9.89
C PRO A 53 1.85 3.32 -11.03
N ILE A 54 1.71 4.61 -10.79
CA ILE A 54 1.40 5.58 -11.84
C ILE A 54 2.50 5.39 -12.87
N ASN A 55 2.20 4.60 -13.89
CA ASN A 55 3.13 4.26 -14.92
C ASN A 55 3.06 5.47 -15.83
N LEU A 56 3.96 6.44 -15.62
CA LEU A 56 4.09 7.67 -16.41
C LEU A 56 4.46 7.39 -17.88
N GLY A 57 4.31 6.14 -18.35
CA GLY A 57 4.56 5.68 -19.70
C GLY A 57 6.05 5.51 -20.02
N LYS A 58 6.94 6.16 -19.27
CA LYS A 58 8.40 6.07 -19.39
C LYS A 58 9.08 6.32 -18.05
N ASP A 59 10.18 5.62 -17.80
CA ASP A 59 11.06 5.92 -16.67
C ASP A 59 11.66 7.34 -16.85
N VAL A 60 11.88 8.08 -15.76
CA VAL A 60 12.54 9.39 -15.80
C VAL A 60 13.89 9.32 -16.50
N SER A 61 14.62 8.21 -16.34
CA SER A 61 15.89 7.95 -17.03
C SER A 61 15.77 7.78 -18.55
N GLU A 62 14.59 7.48 -19.07
CA GLU A 62 14.32 7.27 -20.50
C GLU A 62 13.86 8.54 -21.23
N LEU A 63 13.66 9.63 -20.51
CA LEU A 63 13.27 10.91 -21.09
C LEU A 63 14.38 11.46 -22.00
N GLN A 64 14.02 11.84 -23.21
CA GLN A 64 14.93 12.41 -24.20
C GLN A 64 14.37 13.75 -24.71
N PRO A 65 15.20 14.79 -24.87
CA PRO A 65 14.76 16.02 -25.50
C PRO A 65 14.47 15.77 -26.98
N ILE A 66 13.37 16.35 -27.49
CA ILE A 66 13.14 16.46 -28.94
C ILE A 66 13.89 17.69 -29.48
N PRO A 67 14.17 17.78 -30.80
CA PRO A 67 14.88 18.93 -31.36
C PRO A 67 14.23 20.27 -30.97
N GLY A 68 15.01 21.14 -30.34
CA GLY A 68 14.55 22.46 -29.88
C GLY A 68 13.79 22.47 -28.55
N ALA A 69 13.67 21.32 -27.87
CA ALA A 69 13.04 21.23 -26.54
C ALA A 69 14.05 20.81 -25.47
N HIS A 70 13.69 21.09 -24.22
CA HIS A 70 14.40 20.63 -23.03
C HIS A 70 13.56 19.60 -22.29
N VAL A 71 14.22 18.69 -21.58
CA VAL A 71 13.54 17.74 -20.69
C VAL A 71 14.18 17.76 -19.32
N PHE A 72 13.32 17.82 -18.30
CA PHE A 72 13.71 17.66 -16.92
C PHE A 72 12.75 16.69 -16.26
N GLY A 73 13.30 15.67 -15.60
CA GLY A 73 12.53 14.73 -14.81
C GLY A 73 13.30 14.34 -13.55
N GLN A 74 12.58 14.17 -12.46
CA GLN A 74 13.11 13.66 -11.21
C GLN A 74 12.15 12.62 -10.65
N ALA A 75 12.69 11.48 -10.22
CA ALA A 75 11.95 10.45 -9.52
C ALA A 75 12.73 10.05 -8.28
N GLU A 76 12.02 9.85 -7.17
CA GLU A 76 12.57 9.37 -5.91
C GLU A 76 11.72 8.22 -5.39
N SER A 77 12.38 7.20 -4.85
CA SER A 77 11.77 6.09 -4.13
C SER A 77 12.45 5.94 -2.79
N SER A 78 11.66 5.71 -1.74
CA SER A 78 12.18 5.55 -0.37
C SER A 78 11.39 4.51 0.39
N PHE A 79 12.06 3.81 1.30
CA PHE A 79 11.46 2.86 2.23
C PHE A 79 11.89 3.12 3.67
N SER A 80 11.03 2.67 4.58
CA SER A 80 11.32 2.52 5.99
C SER A 80 10.72 1.24 6.49
N SER A 81 11.51 0.52 7.27
CA SER A 81 11.06 -0.64 8.01
C SER A 81 11.31 -0.40 9.49
N TYR A 82 10.30 -0.70 10.29
CA TYR A 82 10.40 -0.75 11.74
C TYR A 82 9.98 -2.14 12.18
N SER A 83 10.80 -2.79 13.00
CA SER A 83 10.48 -4.09 13.59
C SER A 83 10.80 -4.08 15.08
N ASN A 84 9.87 -4.59 15.87
CA ASN A 84 10.06 -4.88 17.28
C ASN A 84 9.77 -6.37 17.50
N ASN A 85 10.82 -7.13 17.78
CA ASN A 85 10.72 -8.54 18.10
C ASN A 85 11.11 -8.74 19.56
N ASN A 86 10.13 -8.93 20.44
CA ASN A 86 10.32 -9.12 21.89
C ASN A 86 11.24 -8.07 22.55
N GLY A 87 11.05 -6.79 22.20
CA GLY A 87 11.84 -5.68 22.75
C GLY A 87 13.14 -5.40 22.00
N GLN A 88 13.53 -6.22 21.02
CA GLN A 88 14.61 -5.87 20.09
C GLN A 88 14.04 -4.99 18.97
N ILE A 89 14.38 -3.71 19.03
CA ILE A 89 13.96 -2.72 18.04
C ILE A 89 15.02 -2.64 16.95
N SER A 90 14.58 -2.77 15.70
CA SER A 90 15.39 -2.48 14.52
C SER A 90 14.67 -1.49 13.61
N THR A 91 15.44 -0.58 13.03
CA THR A 91 14.96 0.40 12.07
C THR A 91 15.89 0.37 10.88
N GLU A 92 15.31 0.22 9.71
CA GLU A 92 16.02 0.26 8.43
C GLU A 92 15.35 1.29 7.54
N SER A 93 16.15 2.08 6.83
CA SER A 93 15.61 3.05 5.87
C SER A 93 16.60 3.28 4.75
N GLY A 94 16.07 3.59 3.58
CA GLY A 94 16.87 3.85 2.40
C GLY A 94 16.04 4.52 1.32
N GLY A 95 16.72 5.18 0.41
CA GLY A 95 16.11 5.90 -0.69
C GLY A 95 17.05 5.97 -1.88
N TYR A 96 16.45 6.07 -3.06
CA TYR A 96 17.11 6.15 -4.34
C TYR A 96 16.40 7.19 -5.21
N GLY A 97 17.18 8.06 -5.83
CA GLY A 97 16.68 9.10 -6.72
C GLY A 97 17.36 9.05 -8.09
N VAL A 98 16.62 9.47 -9.10
CA VAL A 98 17.06 9.64 -10.48
C VAL A 98 16.71 11.07 -10.92
N ILE A 99 17.67 11.77 -11.51
CA ILE A 99 17.47 13.07 -12.16
C ILE A 99 17.90 12.93 -13.61
N ASN A 100 17.03 13.28 -14.54
CA ASN A 100 17.32 13.41 -15.95
C ASN A 100 17.23 14.89 -16.36
N LYS A 101 18.33 15.43 -16.87
CA LYS A 101 18.40 16.77 -17.43
C LYS A 101 18.89 16.69 -18.87
N ASP A 102 18.01 16.95 -19.82
CA ASP A 102 18.30 16.94 -21.25
C ASP A 102 18.95 15.62 -21.74
N GLY A 103 18.49 14.49 -21.20
CA GLY A 103 19.04 13.15 -21.50
C GLY A 103 20.26 12.78 -20.66
N GLN A 104 20.79 13.69 -19.83
CA GLN A 104 21.86 13.40 -18.88
C GLN A 104 21.25 12.87 -17.58
N VAL A 105 21.46 11.59 -17.32
CA VAL A 105 20.92 10.90 -16.14
C VAL A 105 21.96 10.89 -15.02
N SER A 106 21.53 11.26 -13.83
CA SER A 106 22.29 11.14 -12.58
C SER A 106 21.45 10.45 -11.51
N THR A 107 22.10 9.67 -10.67
CA THR A 107 21.44 8.85 -9.65
C THR A 107 22.09 9.10 -8.30
N TYR A 108 21.30 8.99 -7.23
CA TYR A 108 21.80 9.20 -5.88
C TYR A 108 21.06 8.32 -4.87
N SER A 109 21.78 7.90 -3.85
CA SER A 109 21.19 7.21 -2.69
C SER A 109 21.06 8.20 -1.53
N PHE A 110 20.00 8.08 -0.76
CA PHE A 110 19.79 8.90 0.42
C PHE A 110 19.16 8.10 1.55
N THR A 111 19.32 8.59 2.78
CA THR A 111 18.57 8.09 3.93
C THR A 111 17.44 9.08 4.21
N PRO A 112 16.17 8.66 4.16
CA PRO A 112 15.04 9.55 4.42
C PRO A 112 15.13 10.15 5.83
N LYS A 113 15.06 11.47 5.95
CA LYS A 113 14.98 12.14 7.25
C LYS A 113 13.51 12.25 7.65
N ASN A 114 13.17 11.79 8.85
CA ASN A 114 11.83 11.66 9.44
C ASN A 114 10.97 10.52 8.91
N ILE A 115 11.15 9.35 9.52
CA ILE A 115 10.05 8.39 9.64
C ILE A 115 9.89 8.22 11.14
N LEU A 116 8.94 8.98 11.68
CA LEU A 116 8.61 8.97 13.10
C LEU A 116 8.52 7.51 13.53
N ALA A 117 9.36 7.10 14.48
CA ALA A 117 9.14 5.84 15.18
C ALA A 117 7.66 5.83 15.61
N PRO A 118 6.96 4.68 15.53
CA PRO A 118 5.59 4.60 15.99
C PRO A 118 5.53 5.21 17.39
N ILE A 119 4.64 6.19 17.59
CA ILE A 119 4.50 6.93 18.85
C ILE A 119 4.49 5.90 19.98
N GLY A 120 5.59 5.81 20.72
CA GLY A 120 5.67 4.94 21.89
C GLY A 120 4.55 5.37 22.81
N ASN A 121 3.69 4.43 23.20
CA ASN A 121 2.64 4.69 24.16
C ASN A 121 3.27 5.39 25.36
N ASN A 122 2.90 6.65 25.59
CA ASN A 122 3.16 7.31 26.86
C ASN A 122 2.43 6.46 27.90
N GLU A 123 3.14 5.58 28.61
CA GLU A 123 2.62 5.03 29.85
C GLU A 123 2.35 6.23 30.77
N PRO A 124 1.13 6.37 31.33
CA PRO A 124 0.87 7.41 32.30
C PRO A 124 1.77 7.13 33.50
N ASN A 125 2.65 8.08 33.82
CA ASN A 125 3.42 8.06 35.05
C ASN A 125 2.48 7.76 36.23
N GLN A 126 2.89 6.77 37.02
CA GLN A 126 2.27 6.33 38.27
C GLN A 126 2.10 7.47 39.27
#